data_AF-A0A954LVV9-F1
#
_entry.id   AF-A0A954LVV9-F1
#
_cell.length_a   1.000
_cell.length_b   1.000
_cell.length_c   1.000
_cell.angle_alpha   90.00
_cell.angle_beta   90.00
_cell.angle_gamma   90.00
#
_symmetry.space_group_name_H-M   'P 1'
#
loop_
_entity.id
_entity.type
_entity.pdbx_description
1 polymer ?
#
loop_
_entity_poly.entity_id
_entity_poly.type
_entity_poly.pdbx_seq_one_letter_code
_entity_poly.pdbx_strand_id
1 'polypeptide(L)'
;MNTAGPPVRAYCNGWKPKRDQLRHEILTTDFLLGYPSADVVRGWDVDPHIRPDATMQLDGITYHIETDTGSESFRRIRKRQKVYAHVDDFVLYVTLSERRLQGLMQHSQQIQRIALFTTLERAISDPRGKIWQDCHGKAASI
;
A
#
# COMPACT_ATOMS: atom_id res chain seq x y z
N MET A 1 -0.13 -28.84 0.18
CA MET A 1 0.12 -27.42 0.48
C MET A 1 -1.23 -26.74 0.57
N ASN A 2 -1.54 -26.05 1.68
CA ASN A 2 -2.84 -25.41 1.90
C ASN A 2 -3.04 -24.25 0.92
N THR A 3 -3.80 -24.50 -0.15
CA THR A 3 -4.28 -23.50 -1.09
C THR A 3 -5.49 -22.79 -0.48
N ALA A 4 -5.26 -22.03 0.60
CA ALA A 4 -6.25 -21.01 0.96
C ALA A 4 -6.33 -20.03 -0.23
N GLY A 5 -7.52 -19.89 -0.81
CA GLY A 5 -7.72 -19.08 -2.00
C GLY A 5 -7.37 -17.59 -1.77
N PRO A 6 -7.29 -16.80 -2.86
CA PRO A 6 -6.90 -15.38 -2.84
C PRO A 6 -7.54 -14.52 -1.74
N PRO A 7 -8.84 -14.68 -1.37
CA PRO A 7 -9.46 -13.81 -0.36
C PRO A 7 -8.85 -13.95 1.03
N VAL A 8 -8.42 -15.16 1.43
CA VAL A 8 -7.96 -15.41 2.82
C VAL A 8 -6.66 -14.67 3.11
N ARG A 9 -5.82 -14.45 2.09
CA ARG A 9 -4.52 -13.76 2.24
C ARG A 9 -4.64 -12.24 2.31
N ALA A 10 -5.77 -11.67 1.87
CA ALA A 10 -6.05 -10.24 2.04
C ALA A 10 -6.33 -9.89 3.53
N TYR A 11 -6.79 -10.85 4.32
CA TYR A 11 -7.01 -10.68 5.77
C TYR A 11 -5.72 -10.88 6.57
N CYS A 12 -5.80 -10.71 7.89
CA CYS A 12 -4.67 -10.86 8.82
C CYS A 12 -4.19 -12.33 8.98
N ASN A 13 -4.35 -13.23 8.01
CA ASN A 13 -3.77 -14.59 7.96
C ASN A 13 -3.69 -15.34 9.33
N GLY A 14 -4.76 -15.29 10.14
CA GLY A 14 -4.87 -15.94 11.45
C GLY A 14 -4.29 -15.19 12.66
N TRP A 15 -3.62 -14.04 12.52
CA TRP A 15 -3.17 -13.23 13.66
C TRP A 15 -4.24 -12.20 14.07
N LYS A 16 -4.25 -11.86 15.37
CA LYS A 16 -5.18 -10.88 15.93
C LYS A 16 -4.48 -9.52 16.08
N PRO A 17 -4.85 -8.50 15.30
CA PRO A 17 -4.23 -7.20 15.42
C PRO A 17 -4.52 -6.54 16.76
N LYS A 18 -3.58 -5.70 17.19
CA LYS A 18 -3.79 -4.87 18.38
C LYS A 18 -4.94 -3.89 18.12
N ARG A 19 -5.65 -3.50 19.18
CA ARG A 19 -6.85 -2.66 19.08
C ARG A 19 -6.56 -1.32 18.39
N ASP A 20 -5.39 -0.74 18.62
CA ASP A 20 -4.92 0.50 18.02
C ASP A 20 -4.52 0.35 16.53
N GLN A 21 -4.27 -0.88 16.08
CA GLN A 21 -3.94 -1.20 14.67
C GLN A 21 -5.14 -1.69 13.87
N LEU A 22 -6.23 -2.10 14.52
CA LEU A 22 -7.39 -2.72 13.86
C LEU A 22 -7.92 -1.90 12.68
N ARG A 23 -8.00 -0.57 12.83
CA ARG A 23 -8.45 0.31 11.75
C ARG A 23 -7.53 0.25 10.53
N HIS A 24 -6.22 0.27 10.74
CA HIS A 24 -5.22 0.17 9.67
C HIS A 24 -5.34 -1.14 8.91
N GLU A 25 -5.53 -2.24 9.64
CA GLU A 25 -5.70 -3.58 9.07
C GLU A 25 -6.98 -3.71 8.24
N ILE A 26 -8.10 -3.16 8.71
CA ILE A 26 -9.37 -3.16 7.98
C ILE A 26 -9.21 -2.38 6.67
N LEU A 27 -8.66 -1.17 6.72
CA LEU A 27 -8.50 -0.33 5.52
C LEU A 27 -7.56 -0.95 4.49
N THR A 28 -6.47 -1.58 4.95
CA THR A 28 -5.57 -2.32 4.07
C THR A 28 -6.31 -3.50 3.41
N THR A 29 -7.14 -4.21 4.16
CA THR A 29 -7.95 -5.32 3.63
C THR A 29 -8.95 -4.82 2.60
N ASP A 30 -9.69 -3.74 2.89
CA ASP A 30 -10.67 -3.15 1.98
C ASP A 30 -10.03 -2.74 0.65
N PHE A 31 -8.83 -2.13 0.69
CA PHE A 31 -8.06 -1.82 -0.50
C PHE A 31 -7.72 -3.07 -1.32
N LEU A 32 -7.18 -4.10 -0.67
CA LEU A 32 -6.74 -5.33 -1.34
C LEU A 32 -7.89 -6.11 -1.99
N LEU A 33 -9.08 -6.07 -1.39
CA LEU A 33 -10.28 -6.69 -1.95
C LEU A 33 -10.73 -6.05 -3.29
N GLY A 34 -10.28 -4.83 -3.58
CA GLY A 34 -10.49 -4.17 -4.89
C GLY A 34 -9.74 -4.85 -6.05
N TYR A 35 -8.79 -5.75 -5.77
CA TYR A 35 -7.96 -6.43 -6.77
C TYR A 35 -8.10 -7.96 -6.66
N PRO A 36 -9.27 -8.54 -6.98
CA PRO A 36 -9.54 -9.96 -6.77
C PRO A 36 -8.66 -10.90 -7.60
N SER A 37 -8.04 -10.40 -8.68
CA SER A 37 -7.11 -11.14 -9.53
C SER A 37 -5.66 -11.10 -9.03
N ALA A 38 -5.37 -10.32 -7.98
CA ALA A 38 -4.01 -10.16 -7.48
C ALA A 38 -3.65 -11.26 -6.48
N ASP A 39 -2.39 -11.70 -6.53
CA ASP A 39 -1.80 -12.52 -5.49
C ASP A 39 -1.27 -11.63 -4.37
N VAL A 40 -1.80 -11.81 -3.16
CA VAL A 40 -1.50 -10.95 -2.02
C VAL A 40 -0.80 -11.72 -0.92
N VAL A 41 0.19 -11.09 -0.30
CA VAL A 41 0.83 -11.53 0.96
C VAL A 41 0.82 -10.40 1.99
N ARG A 42 0.68 -10.76 3.27
CA ARG A 42 0.56 -9.82 4.40
C ARG A 42 1.28 -10.32 5.64
N GLY A 43 1.52 -9.43 6.60
CA GLY A 43 2.04 -9.81 7.92
C GLY A 43 3.45 -10.39 7.83
N TRP A 44 3.68 -11.56 8.41
CA TRP A 44 5.02 -12.17 8.43
C TRP A 44 5.49 -12.68 7.06
N ASP A 45 4.58 -12.79 6.09
CA ASP A 45 4.87 -13.31 4.76
C ASP A 45 5.36 -12.23 3.78
N VAL A 46 5.37 -10.95 4.19
CA VAL A 46 6.01 -9.89 3.37
C VAL A 46 7.52 -9.93 3.51
N ASP A 47 8.23 -9.26 2.60
CA ASP A 47 9.68 -9.14 2.68
C ASP A 47 10.12 -8.54 4.05
N PRO A 48 10.96 -9.26 4.82
CA PRO A 48 11.33 -8.87 6.18
C PRO A 48 12.29 -7.68 6.26
N HIS A 49 12.91 -7.26 5.15
CA HIS A 49 13.83 -6.13 5.06
C HIS A 49 13.11 -4.82 4.82
N ILE A 50 12.06 -4.82 3.99
CA ILE A 50 11.28 -3.61 3.67
C ILE A 50 9.97 -3.51 4.46
N ARG A 51 9.37 -4.66 4.82
CA ARG A 51 8.17 -4.78 5.67
C ARG A 51 7.01 -3.83 5.28
N PRO A 52 6.50 -3.90 4.03
CA PRO A 52 5.27 -3.20 3.68
C PRO A 52 4.06 -3.74 4.46
N ASP A 53 2.94 -3.03 4.44
CA ASP A 53 1.69 -3.51 5.02
C ASP A 53 1.13 -4.75 4.28
N ALA A 54 1.38 -4.79 2.97
CA ALA A 54 1.11 -5.92 2.10
C ALA A 54 2.04 -5.91 0.88
N THR A 55 2.19 -7.05 0.21
CA THR A 55 2.73 -7.11 -1.15
C THR A 55 1.70 -7.75 -2.06
N MET A 56 1.50 -7.14 -3.22
CA MET A 56 0.50 -7.51 -4.21
C MET A 56 1.21 -7.77 -5.53
N GLN A 57 0.99 -8.94 -6.14
CA GLN A 57 1.37 -9.22 -7.52
C GLN A 57 0.13 -9.10 -8.41
N LEU A 58 0.19 -8.19 -9.38
CA LEU A 58 -0.90 -7.91 -10.30
C LEU A 58 -0.33 -7.81 -11.71
N ASP A 59 -0.86 -8.60 -12.64
CA ASP A 59 -0.46 -8.60 -14.05
C ASP A 59 1.07 -8.76 -14.26
N GLY A 60 1.72 -9.54 -13.38
CA GLY A 60 3.16 -9.81 -13.41
C GLY A 60 4.05 -8.72 -12.79
N ILE A 61 3.45 -7.68 -12.21
CA ILE A 61 4.14 -6.57 -11.54
C ILE A 61 3.96 -6.69 -10.02
N THR A 62 5.05 -6.47 -9.28
CA THR A 62 5.03 -6.43 -7.81
C THR A 62 4.77 -5.01 -7.33
N TYR A 63 3.84 -4.90 -6.38
CA TYR A 63 3.47 -3.67 -5.69
C TYR A 63 3.59 -3.86 -4.18
N HIS A 64 4.38 -3.01 -3.52
CA HIS A 64 4.45 -2.92 -2.07
C HIS A 64 3.44 -1.89 -1.58
N ILE A 65 2.53 -2.29 -0.69
CA ILE A 65 1.41 -1.46 -0.26
C ILE A 65 1.73 -0.83 1.10
N GLU A 66 1.48 0.47 1.20
CA GLU A 66 1.61 1.27 2.42
C GLU A 66 0.31 2.04 2.67
N THR A 67 -0.44 1.67 3.70
CA THR A 67 -1.70 2.31 4.07
C THR A 67 -1.41 3.38 5.12
N ASP A 68 -1.64 4.66 4.80
CA ASP A 68 -1.43 5.75 5.74
C ASP A 68 -2.76 6.26 6.31
N THR A 69 -2.96 5.97 7.61
CA THR A 69 -4.12 6.44 8.39
C THR A 69 -3.96 7.85 8.95
N GLY A 70 -2.84 8.53 8.67
CA GLY A 70 -2.50 9.85 9.21
C GLY A 70 -1.98 9.86 10.66
N SER A 71 -1.84 8.69 11.30
CA SER A 71 -1.35 8.56 12.68
C SER A 71 0.17 8.76 12.80
N GLU A 72 0.93 8.48 11.74
CA GLU A 72 2.37 8.71 11.70
C GLU A 72 2.73 10.13 11.26
N SER A 73 3.81 10.69 11.80
CA SER A 73 4.35 11.95 11.29
C SER A 73 5.10 11.73 9.97
N PHE A 74 5.12 12.73 9.09
CA PHE A 74 5.88 12.65 7.82
C PHE A 74 7.38 12.39 8.05
N ARG A 75 7.93 12.82 9.19
CA ARG A 75 9.31 12.48 9.58
C ARG A 75 9.51 10.97 9.77
N ARG A 76 8.55 10.26 10.38
CA ARG A 76 8.60 8.80 10.55
C ARG A 76 8.42 8.09 9.22
N ILE A 77 7.47 8.54 8.40
CA ILE A 77 7.23 8.00 7.06
C ILE A 77 8.48 8.12 6.19
N ARG A 78 9.10 9.30 6.13
CA ARG A 78 10.35 9.50 5.38
C ARG A 78 11.48 8.60 5.89
N LYS A 79 11.53 8.29 7.19
CA LYS A 79 12.52 7.34 7.74
C LYS A 79 12.22 5.92 7.24
N ARG A 80 10.96 5.48 7.27
CA ARG A 80 10.54 4.16 6.76
C ARG A 80 10.85 4.04 5.27
N GLN A 81 10.51 5.05 4.48
CA GLN A 81 10.74 5.08 3.03
C GLN A 81 12.19 4.84 2.60
N LYS A 82 13.19 5.04 3.48
CA LYS A 82 14.59 4.77 3.15
C LYS A 82 14.85 3.30 2.84
N VAL A 83 14.04 2.37 3.36
CA VAL A 83 14.22 0.94 3.08
C VAL A 83 13.95 0.61 1.61
N TYR A 84 13.12 1.41 0.93
CA TYR A 84 12.80 1.26 -0.49
C TYR A 84 13.82 1.91 -1.44
N ALA A 85 14.90 2.52 -0.92
CA ALA A 85 15.88 3.23 -1.76
C ALA A 85 16.63 2.32 -2.76
N HIS A 86 16.59 1.01 -2.55
CA HIS A 86 17.25 -0.01 -3.38
C HIS A 86 16.25 -1.02 -3.97
N VAL A 87 14.97 -0.66 -3.99
CA VAL A 87 13.90 -1.50 -4.53
C VAL A 87 13.49 -0.95 -5.89
N ASP A 88 13.34 -1.83 -6.88
CA ASP A 88 12.88 -1.46 -8.22
C ASP A 88 11.35 -1.61 -8.39
N ASP A 89 10.71 -2.40 -7.52
CA ASP A 89 9.26 -2.60 -7.48
C ASP A 89 8.52 -1.33 -7.03
N PHE A 90 7.27 -1.17 -7.49
CA PHE A 90 6.46 -0.01 -7.14
C PHE A 90 6.00 -0.04 -5.69
N VAL A 91 5.92 1.14 -5.07
CA VAL A 91 5.35 1.35 -3.74
C VAL A 91 4.07 2.16 -3.89
N LEU A 92 2.94 1.56 -3.48
CA LEU A 92 1.62 2.16 -3.53
C LEU A 92 1.24 2.70 -2.16
N TYR A 93 1.16 4.02 -2.05
CA TYR A 93 0.65 4.71 -0.87
C TYR A 93 -0.85 4.96 -0.99
N VAL A 94 -1.61 4.40 -0.06
CA VAL A 94 -3.06 4.59 0.04
C VAL A 94 -3.36 5.38 1.31
N THR A 95 -4.00 6.54 1.19
CA THR A 95 -4.33 7.37 2.36
C THR A 95 -5.80 7.77 2.41
N LEU A 96 -6.23 8.41 3.49
CA LEU A 96 -7.64 8.71 3.74
C LEU A 96 -8.10 10.09 3.28
N SER A 97 -7.19 10.96 2.84
CA SER A 97 -7.57 12.31 2.41
C SER A 97 -6.60 12.92 1.40
N GLU A 98 -7.11 13.83 0.57
CA GLU A 98 -6.31 14.59 -0.39
C GLU A 98 -5.20 15.39 0.30
N ARG A 99 -5.51 16.05 1.42
CA ARG A 99 -4.50 16.81 2.18
C ARG A 99 -3.33 15.91 2.58
N ARG A 100 -3.62 14.68 3.01
CA ARG A 100 -2.59 13.75 3.43
C ARG A 100 -1.82 13.19 2.23
N LEU A 101 -2.51 12.92 1.12
CA LEU A 101 -1.91 12.50 -0.14
C LEU A 101 -0.87 13.50 -0.64
N GLN A 102 -1.21 14.79 -0.66
CA GLN A 102 -0.28 15.85 -1.06
C GLN A 102 0.95 15.91 -0.15
N GLY A 103 0.75 15.76 1.17
CA GLY A 103 1.85 15.70 2.12
C GLY A 103 2.75 14.48 1.89
N LEU A 104 2.18 13.31 1.60
CA LEU A 104 2.96 12.11 1.27
C LEU A 104 3.80 12.34 0.02
N MET A 105 3.23 12.85 -1.07
CA MET A 105 3.95 13.15 -2.31
C MET A 105 5.13 14.10 -2.07
N GLN A 106 4.91 15.19 -1.33
CA GLN A 106 5.96 16.17 -1.00
C GLN A 106 7.10 15.56 -0.18
N HIS A 107 6.81 14.57 0.67
CA HIS A 107 7.79 13.95 1.55
C HIS A 107 8.44 12.67 1.00
N SER A 108 8.04 12.23 -0.21
CA SER A 108 8.48 10.98 -0.83
C SER A 108 9.52 11.14 -1.95
N GLN A 109 10.15 12.32 -2.04
CA GLN A 109 11.12 12.65 -3.10
C GLN A 109 12.24 11.60 -3.27
N GLN A 110 12.68 10.97 -2.18
CA GLN A 110 13.74 9.95 -2.21
C GLN A 110 13.34 8.64 -2.91
N ILE A 111 12.04 8.37 -3.06
CA ILE A 111 11.49 7.19 -3.75
C ILE A 111 10.60 7.58 -4.93
N GLN A 112 10.75 8.80 -5.44
CA GLN A 112 9.83 9.36 -6.45
C GLN A 112 9.71 8.55 -7.75
N ARG A 113 10.70 7.69 -8.05
CA ARG A 113 10.70 6.85 -9.25
C ARG A 113 9.77 5.64 -9.15
N ILE A 114 9.47 5.20 -7.93
CA ILE A 114 8.73 3.97 -7.66
C ILE A 114 7.45 4.23 -6.83
N ALA A 115 7.25 5.44 -6.33
CA ALA A 115 6.12 5.75 -5.45
C ALA A 115 4.91 6.28 -6.23
N LEU A 116 3.75 5.64 -6.02
CA LEU A 116 2.45 6.10 -6.49
C LEU A 116 1.51 6.33 -5.31
N PHE A 117 0.65 7.32 -5.41
CA PHE A 117 -0.21 7.79 -4.32
C PHE A 117 -1.67 7.81 -4.77
N THR A 118 -2.57 7.37 -3.89
CA THR A 118 -4.01 7.54 -4.09
C THR A 118 -4.74 7.66 -2.75
N THR A 119 -6.02 8.01 -2.80
CA THR A 119 -6.89 7.92 -1.63
C THR A 119 -7.65 6.61 -1.64
N LEU A 120 -7.98 6.09 -0.46
CA LEU A 120 -8.76 4.86 -0.33
C LEU A 120 -10.11 4.97 -1.04
N GLU A 121 -10.76 6.13 -0.96
CA GLU A 121 -12.02 6.41 -1.65
C GLU A 121 -11.90 6.21 -3.17
N ARG A 122 -10.84 6.77 -3.79
CA ARG A 122 -10.57 6.58 -5.22
C ARG A 122 -10.26 5.13 -5.55
N ALA A 123 -9.41 4.49 -4.74
CA ALA A 123 -9.02 3.09 -4.92
C ALA A 123 -10.19 2.11 -4.84
N ILE A 124 -11.17 2.37 -3.97
CA ILE A 124 -12.37 1.54 -3.86
C ILE A 124 -13.35 1.83 -5.00
N SER A 125 -13.48 3.09 -5.41
CA SER A 125 -14.46 3.49 -6.43
C SER A 125 -14.07 3.02 -7.83
N ASP A 126 -12.79 3.08 -8.19
CA ASP A 126 -12.28 2.66 -9.50
C ASP A 126 -10.84 2.11 -9.38
N PRO A 127 -10.66 0.86 -8.87
CA PRO A 127 -9.34 0.29 -8.60
C PRO A 127 -8.40 0.26 -9.82
N ARG A 128 -8.97 0.10 -11.03
CA ARG A 128 -8.22 0.04 -12.30
C ARG A 128 -8.18 1.40 -13.02
N GLY A 129 -8.73 2.44 -12.42
CA GLY A 129 -8.80 3.78 -12.98
C GLY A 129 -7.46 4.49 -13.03
N LYS A 130 -7.46 5.69 -13.61
CA LYS A 130 -6.33 6.64 -13.55
C LYS A 130 -6.32 7.40 -12.22
N ILE A 131 -6.33 6.64 -11.13
CA ILE A 131 -6.51 7.14 -9.76
C ILE A 131 -5.18 7.36 -9.03
N TRP A 132 -4.08 6.84 -9.58
CA TRP A 132 -2.75 6.92 -8.99
C TRP A 132 -2.07 8.20 -9.44
N GLN A 133 -1.28 8.81 -8.55
CA GLN A 133 -0.48 10.00 -8.84
C GLN A 133 0.98 9.70 -8.50
N ASP A 134 1.92 10.12 -9.35
CA ASP A 134 3.34 10.14 -8.99
C ASP A 134 3.67 11.32 -8.05
N CYS A 135 4.93 11.46 -7.62
CA CYS A 135 5.36 12.58 -6.78
C CYS A 135 5.16 13.98 -7.41
N HIS A 136 4.89 14.07 -8.72
CA HIS A 136 4.64 15.31 -9.45
C HIS A 136 3.15 15.52 -9.75
N GLY A 137 2.27 14.65 -9.28
CA GLY A 137 0.83 14.73 -9.52
C GLY A 137 0.38 14.21 -10.88
N LYS A 138 1.27 13.55 -11.64
CA LYS A 138 0.90 12.95 -12.92
C LYS A 138 0.06 11.70 -12.68
N ALA A 139 -1.09 11.62 -13.34
CA ALA A 139 -2.00 10.48 -13.22
C ALA A 139 -1.41 9.21 -13.86
N ALA A 140 -1.66 8.06 -13.23
CA ALA A 140 -1.27 6.72 -13.64
C ALA A 140 -2.38 5.70 -13.32
N SER A 141 -2.27 4.52 -13.92
CA SER A 141 -3.09 3.32 -13.65
C SER A 141 -2.17 2.14 -13.36
N ILE A 142 -2.68 1.13 -12.66
CA ILE A 142 -1.97 -0.13 -12.35
C ILE A 142 -2.76 -1.35 -12.81
#